data_AF-A0A531AYU9-F1
#
_entry.id   AF-A0A531AYU9-F1
#
_cell.length_a   1.000
_cell.length_b   1.000
_cell.length_c   1.000
_cell.angle_alpha   90.00
_cell.angle_beta   90.00
_cell.angle_gamma   90.00
#
_symmetry.space_group_name_H-M   'P 1'
#
loop_
_entity.id
_entity.type
_entity.pdbx_description
1 polymer ?
#
loop_
_entity_poly.entity_id
_entity_poly.type
_entity_poly.pdbx_seq_one_letter_code
_entity_poly.pdbx_strand_id
1 'polypeptide(L)'
;SLAQKGLVVNTRVLGSQQTIADLEGQILDYETAILTARQSISKANQDAIDLENTQNADLATGRQQAEADLAETMLKMNMHTGLMAEAMTGNPALQGYRDGEEPTMSFGLVRVVDGKTSEIAASEDTPVLPGDVIKVKLVPMASQ
;
A
#
# COMPACT_ATOMS: atom_id res chain seq x y z
N SER A 1 -70.34 -43.52 49.67
CA SER A 1 -69.91 -42.11 49.73
C SER A 1 -69.82 -41.55 48.31
N LEU A 2 -70.84 -40.81 47.86
CA LEU A 2 -70.76 -40.02 46.61
C LEU A 2 -69.82 -38.81 46.77
N ALA A 3 -69.71 -38.29 48.00
CA ALA A 3 -68.79 -37.21 48.34
C ALA A 3 -67.31 -37.56 48.06
N GLN A 4 -66.84 -38.78 48.41
CA GLN A 4 -65.47 -39.21 48.07
C GLN A 4 -65.25 -39.35 46.56
N LYS A 5 -66.24 -39.86 45.81
CA LYS A 5 -66.14 -39.95 44.35
C LYS A 5 -66.10 -38.55 43.71
N GLY A 6 -66.91 -37.61 44.20
CA GLY A 6 -66.89 -36.21 43.76
C GLY A 6 -65.58 -35.49 44.09
N LEU A 7 -64.98 -35.78 45.26
CA LEU A 7 -63.69 -35.22 45.66
C LEU A 7 -62.56 -35.70 44.74
N VAL A 8 -62.51 -37.01 44.44
CA VAL A 8 -61.48 -37.61 43.56
C VAL A 8 -61.55 -37.07 42.14
N VAL A 9 -62.76 -36.83 41.61
CA VAL A 9 -62.94 -36.21 40.29
C VAL A 9 -62.45 -34.76 40.31
N ASN A 10 -62.75 -33.99 41.36
CA ASN A 10 -62.30 -32.60 41.48
C ASN A 10 -60.77 -32.49 41.59
N THR A 11 -60.12 -33.37 42.35
CA THR A 11 -58.65 -33.43 42.43
C THR A 11 -58.00 -33.73 41.09
N ARG A 12 -58.58 -34.61 40.27
CA ARG A 12 -58.10 -34.86 38.89
C ARG A 12 -58.26 -33.64 38.00
N VAL A 13 -59.40 -32.94 38.07
CA VAL A 13 -59.64 -31.73 37.28
C VAL A 13 -58.63 -30.63 37.64
N LEU A 14 -58.38 -30.39 38.92
CA LEU A 14 -57.37 -29.44 39.38
C LEU A 14 -55.95 -29.83 38.91
N GLY A 15 -55.61 -31.12 38.98
CA GLY A 15 -54.33 -31.62 38.47
C GLY A 15 -54.15 -31.35 36.97
N SER A 16 -55.17 -31.64 36.16
CA SER A 16 -55.13 -31.35 34.72
C SER A 16 -55.08 -29.85 34.41
N GLN A 17 -55.80 -29.01 35.17
CA GLN A 17 -55.74 -27.56 35.00
C GLN A 17 -54.34 -27.02 35.29
N GLN A 18 -53.68 -27.51 36.32
CA GLN A 18 -52.29 -27.13 36.64
C GLN A 18 -51.33 -27.58 35.53
N THR A 19 -51.47 -28.81 35.01
CA THR A 19 -50.66 -29.28 33.87
C THR A 19 -50.88 -28.44 32.61
N ILE A 20 -52.11 -28.02 32.32
CA ILE A 20 -52.39 -27.13 31.18
C ILE A 20 -51.69 -25.79 31.37
N ALA A 21 -51.80 -25.18 32.57
CA ALA A 21 -51.14 -23.91 32.86
C ALA A 21 -49.60 -24.01 32.76
N ASP A 22 -49.00 -25.11 33.24
CA ASP A 22 -47.56 -25.35 33.11
C ASP A 22 -47.13 -25.49 31.64
N LEU A 23 -47.94 -26.16 30.80
CA LEU A 23 -47.67 -26.30 29.37
C LEU A 23 -47.84 -24.98 28.62
N GLU A 24 -48.86 -24.18 28.95
CA GLU A 24 -49.05 -22.84 28.39
C GLU A 24 -47.86 -21.93 28.72
N GLY A 25 -47.34 -22.00 29.95
CA GLY A 25 -46.11 -21.30 30.35
C GLY A 25 -44.90 -21.74 29.52
N GLN A 26 -44.69 -23.04 29.35
CA GLN A 26 -43.61 -23.56 28.52
C GLN A 26 -43.74 -23.15 27.05
N ILE A 27 -44.95 -23.13 26.49
CA ILE A 27 -45.19 -22.68 25.10
C ILE A 27 -44.77 -21.22 24.95
N LEU A 28 -45.16 -20.35 25.88
CA LEU A 28 -44.81 -18.93 25.84
C LEU A 28 -43.29 -18.71 25.92
N ASP A 29 -42.60 -19.49 26.77
CA ASP A 29 -41.15 -19.45 26.87
C ASP A 29 -40.49 -19.88 25.54
N TYR A 30 -41.00 -20.94 24.91
CA TYR A 30 -40.50 -21.38 23.60
C TYR A 30 -40.77 -20.37 22.49
N GLU A 31 -41.95 -19.75 22.46
CA GLU A 31 -42.26 -18.68 21.50
C GLU A 31 -41.28 -17.51 21.65
N THR A 32 -41.00 -17.11 22.89
CA THR A 32 -40.02 -16.07 23.21
C THR A 32 -38.61 -16.46 22.76
N ALA A 33 -38.19 -17.71 23.01
CA ALA A 33 -36.91 -18.23 22.57
C ALA A 33 -36.80 -18.26 21.04
N ILE A 34 -37.87 -18.66 20.33
CA ILE A 34 -37.92 -18.68 18.86
C ILE A 34 -37.83 -17.26 18.30
N LEU A 35 -38.57 -16.29 18.85
CA LEU A 35 -38.50 -14.90 18.42
C LEU A 35 -37.09 -14.32 18.62
N THR A 36 -36.48 -14.57 19.77
CA THR A 36 -35.11 -14.14 20.08
C THR A 36 -34.09 -14.78 19.13
N ALA A 37 -34.25 -16.07 18.83
CA ALA A 37 -33.40 -16.77 17.86
C ALA A 37 -33.55 -16.19 16.45
N ARG A 38 -34.79 -15.90 16.01
CA ARG A 38 -35.04 -15.26 14.72
C ARG A 38 -34.41 -13.88 14.63
N GLN A 39 -34.52 -13.07 15.68
CA GLN A 39 -33.90 -11.75 15.73
C GLN A 39 -32.37 -11.84 15.68
N SER A 40 -31.80 -12.80 16.41
CA SER A 40 -30.35 -13.08 16.38
C SER A 40 -29.87 -13.49 14.98
N ILE A 41 -30.63 -14.36 14.29
CA ILE A 41 -30.32 -14.77 12.90
C ILE A 41 -30.39 -13.57 11.95
N SER A 42 -31.46 -12.76 12.03
CA SER A 42 -31.58 -11.56 11.21
C SER A 42 -30.43 -10.59 11.44
N LYS A 43 -30.02 -10.40 12.70
CA LYS A 43 -28.88 -9.55 13.05
C LYS A 43 -27.56 -10.11 12.50
N ALA A 44 -27.31 -11.40 12.67
CA ALA A 44 -26.11 -12.04 12.12
C ALA A 44 -26.02 -11.96 10.59
N ASN A 45 -27.15 -12.11 9.89
CA ASN A 45 -27.20 -11.92 8.44
C ASN A 45 -26.90 -10.48 8.03
N GLN A 46 -27.42 -9.51 8.78
CA GLN A 46 -27.15 -8.10 8.53
C GLN A 46 -25.68 -7.76 8.79
N ASP A 47 -25.13 -8.22 9.91
CA ASP A 47 -23.72 -8.03 10.25
C ASP A 47 -22.80 -8.68 9.18
N ALA A 48 -23.19 -9.82 8.62
CA ALA A 48 -22.45 -10.47 7.52
C ALA A 48 -22.47 -9.65 6.23
N ILE A 49 -23.63 -9.10 5.84
CA ILE A 49 -23.76 -8.22 4.68
C ILE A 49 -22.94 -6.94 4.87
N ASP A 50 -23.00 -6.34 6.06
CA ASP A 50 -22.24 -5.12 6.37
C ASP A 50 -20.73 -5.38 6.32
N LEU A 51 -20.27 -6.54 6.79
CA LEU A 51 -18.88 -6.96 6.69
C LEU A 51 -18.43 -7.14 5.23
N GLU A 52 -19.23 -7.81 4.40
CA GLU A 52 -18.94 -7.99 2.97
C GLU A 52 -18.87 -6.65 2.23
N ASN A 53 -19.84 -5.76 2.49
CA ASN A 53 -19.84 -4.42 1.90
C ASN A 53 -18.61 -3.61 2.31
N THR A 54 -18.24 -3.66 3.59
CA THR A 54 -17.05 -2.97 4.11
C THR A 54 -15.78 -3.51 3.46
N GLN A 55 -15.64 -4.84 3.40
CA GLN A 55 -14.49 -5.48 2.75
C GLN A 55 -14.38 -5.09 1.28
N ASN A 56 -15.51 -5.08 0.54
CA ASN A 56 -15.53 -4.70 -0.86
C ASN A 56 -15.16 -3.23 -1.07
N ALA A 57 -15.64 -2.33 -0.19
CA ALA A 57 -15.27 -0.92 -0.22
C ALA A 57 -13.77 -0.72 0.05
N ASP A 58 -13.24 -1.36 1.10
CA ASP A 58 -11.82 -1.27 1.46
C ASP A 58 -10.91 -1.81 0.35
N LEU A 59 -11.28 -2.93 -0.27
CA LEU A 59 -10.55 -3.49 -1.41
C LEU A 59 -10.58 -2.55 -2.63
N ALA A 60 -11.73 -1.94 -2.93
CA ALA A 60 -11.84 -1.00 -4.03
C ALA A 60 -10.98 0.24 -3.79
N THR A 61 -11.02 0.82 -2.60
CA THR A 61 -10.18 1.97 -2.21
C THR A 61 -8.70 1.60 -2.22
N GLY A 62 -8.32 0.45 -1.66
CA GLY A 62 -6.94 -0.03 -1.66
C GLY A 62 -6.40 -0.25 -3.08
N ARG A 63 -7.21 -0.81 -3.98
CA ARG A 63 -6.85 -0.95 -5.40
C ARG A 63 -6.65 0.40 -6.09
N GLN A 64 -7.58 1.34 -5.88
CA GLN A 64 -7.47 2.67 -6.47
C GLN A 64 -6.22 3.40 -6.00
N GLN A 65 -5.87 3.28 -4.71
CA GLN A 65 -4.65 3.86 -4.18
C GLN A 65 -3.40 3.21 -4.80
N ALA A 66 -3.35 1.88 -4.86
CA ALA A 66 -2.22 1.17 -5.46
C ALA A 66 -2.03 1.51 -6.95
N GLU A 67 -3.12 1.66 -7.71
CA GLU A 67 -3.09 2.08 -9.11
C GLU A 67 -2.57 3.53 -9.24
N ALA A 68 -2.96 4.44 -8.35
CA ALA A 68 -2.45 5.81 -8.32
C ALA A 68 -0.95 5.86 -7.99
N ASP A 69 -0.50 5.12 -6.98
CA ASP A 69 0.91 5.04 -6.57
C ASP A 69 1.78 4.47 -7.69
N LEU A 70 1.27 3.45 -8.41
CA LEU A 70 1.93 2.88 -9.57
C LEU A 70 2.07 3.91 -10.69
N ALA A 71 0.98 4.62 -11.03
CA ALA A 71 0.99 5.65 -12.06
C ALA A 71 1.97 6.78 -11.72
N GLU A 72 2.01 7.23 -10.46
CA GLU A 72 2.97 8.23 -9.98
C GLU A 72 4.41 7.74 -10.13
N THR A 73 4.67 6.49 -9.75
CA THR A 73 6.02 5.90 -9.83
C THR A 73 6.47 5.76 -11.29
N MET A 74 5.58 5.31 -12.19
CA MET A 74 5.88 5.23 -13.63
C MET A 74 6.17 6.61 -14.23
N LEU A 75 5.41 7.63 -13.83
CA LEU A 75 5.65 9.01 -14.27
C LEU A 75 7.04 9.50 -13.82
N LYS A 76 7.40 9.28 -12.55
CA LYS A 76 8.74 9.63 -12.02
C LYS A 76 9.84 8.90 -12.78
N MET A 77 9.67 7.60 -13.02
CA MET A 77 10.64 6.80 -13.78
C MET A 77 10.83 7.37 -15.20
N ASN A 78 9.76 7.66 -15.91
CA ASN A 78 9.82 8.25 -17.25
C ASN A 78 10.46 9.65 -17.26
N MET A 79 10.21 10.46 -16.23
CA MET A 79 10.89 11.75 -16.07
C MET A 79 12.40 11.56 -15.87
N HIS A 80 12.81 10.63 -15.00
CA HIS A 80 14.22 10.35 -14.75
C HIS A 80 14.93 9.82 -16.00
N THR A 81 14.32 8.91 -16.76
CA THR A 81 14.90 8.43 -18.02
C THR A 81 14.99 9.54 -19.07
N GLY A 82 14.00 10.42 -19.14
CA GLY A 82 14.03 11.62 -19.99
C GLY A 82 15.18 12.56 -19.64
N LEU A 83 15.34 12.90 -18.36
CA LEU A 83 16.45 13.73 -17.87
C LEU A 83 17.82 13.10 -18.15
N MET A 84 17.94 11.78 -18.01
CA MET A 84 19.18 11.06 -18.37
C MET A 84 19.47 11.15 -19.87
N ALA A 85 18.47 10.95 -20.73
CA ALA A 85 18.63 11.07 -22.18
C ALA A 85 18.99 12.49 -22.62
N GLU A 86 18.40 13.51 -21.99
CA GLU A 86 18.74 14.91 -22.23
C GLU A 86 20.18 15.23 -21.78
N ALA A 87 20.61 14.72 -20.62
CA ALA A 87 21.99 14.87 -20.16
C ALA A 87 23.02 14.20 -21.08
N MET A 88 22.68 13.05 -21.68
CA MET A 88 23.55 12.37 -22.66
C MET A 88 23.61 13.10 -24.01
N THR A 89 22.50 13.68 -24.47
CA THR A 89 22.42 14.36 -25.77
C THR A 89 22.94 15.80 -25.74
N GLY A 90 22.75 16.50 -24.62
CA GLY A 90 23.24 17.87 -24.40
C GLY A 90 24.74 17.98 -24.12
N ASN A 91 25.44 16.86 -23.93
CA ASN A 91 26.86 16.82 -23.62
C ASN A 91 27.66 16.29 -24.82
N PRO A 92 28.17 17.14 -25.73
CA PRO A 92 28.92 16.71 -26.93
C PRO A 92 30.21 15.92 -26.63
N ALA A 93 30.68 15.93 -25.38
CA ALA A 93 31.77 15.07 -24.93
C ALA A 93 31.39 13.58 -24.85
N LEU A 94 30.09 13.25 -24.76
CA LEU A 94 29.62 11.87 -24.58
C LEU A 94 29.25 11.16 -25.90
N GLN A 95 29.10 11.90 -26.99
CA GLN A 95 28.68 11.37 -28.30
C GLN A 95 29.78 10.57 -29.03
N GLY A 96 31.01 10.55 -28.49
CA GLY A 96 32.14 9.76 -28.99
C GLY A 96 32.31 8.39 -28.33
N TYR A 97 31.52 8.05 -27.30
CA TYR A 97 31.66 6.78 -26.59
C TYR A 97 30.87 5.68 -27.32
N ARG A 98 31.59 4.86 -28.07
CA ARG A 98 31.08 3.59 -28.60
C ARG A 98 31.09 2.57 -27.48
N ASP A 99 30.07 1.71 -27.47
CA ASP A 99 29.86 0.64 -26.50
C ASP A 99 31.10 -0.26 -26.38
N GLY A 100 31.71 -0.33 -25.18
CA GLY A 100 32.80 -1.26 -24.86
C GLY A 100 34.17 -0.70 -24.45
N GLU A 101 34.42 0.61 -24.53
CA GLU A 101 35.72 1.20 -24.12
C GLU A 101 35.55 2.24 -23.00
N GLU A 102 36.23 2.02 -21.88
CA GLU A 102 36.22 2.96 -20.75
C GLU A 102 36.90 4.29 -21.12
N PRO A 103 36.24 5.45 -20.90
CA PRO A 103 36.84 6.75 -21.14
C PRO A 103 38.12 6.97 -20.32
N THR A 104 39.21 7.39 -20.97
CA THR A 104 40.35 7.96 -20.22
C THR A 104 40.06 9.43 -19.91
N MET A 105 39.94 9.75 -18.62
CA MET A 105 39.79 11.13 -18.16
C MET A 105 41.12 11.86 -18.19
N SER A 106 41.15 13.09 -18.72
CA SER A 106 42.28 14.01 -18.60
C SER A 106 41.91 15.19 -17.70
N PHE A 107 42.86 15.58 -16.83
CA PHE A 107 42.71 16.68 -15.89
C PHE A 107 43.63 17.82 -16.30
N GLY A 108 43.09 19.04 -16.30
CA GLY A 108 43.86 20.27 -16.51
C GLY A 108 43.52 21.31 -15.45
N LEU A 109 44.51 22.06 -15.02
CA LEU A 109 44.36 23.19 -14.11
C LEU A 109 44.37 24.48 -14.92
N VAL A 110 43.33 25.28 -14.76
CA VAL A 110 43.29 26.64 -15.29
C VAL A 110 43.72 27.57 -14.17
N ARG A 111 44.93 28.13 -14.30
CA ARG A 111 45.54 29.04 -13.32
C ARG A 111 45.77 30.41 -13.95
N VAL A 112 45.44 31.46 -13.22
CA VAL A 112 45.76 32.84 -13.62
C VAL A 112 47.12 33.18 -13.06
N VAL A 113 48.11 33.36 -13.94
CA VAL A 113 49.46 33.82 -13.58
C VAL A 113 49.66 35.19 -14.25
N ASP A 114 50.02 36.21 -13.47
CA ASP A 114 50.25 37.58 -13.95
C ASP A 114 49.08 38.17 -14.78
N GLY A 115 47.85 37.89 -14.36
CA GLY A 115 46.63 38.36 -15.02
C GLY A 115 46.29 37.64 -16.33
N LYS A 116 47.05 36.59 -16.70
CA LYS A 116 46.79 35.76 -17.88
C LYS A 116 46.39 34.35 -17.48
N THR A 117 45.30 33.88 -18.05
CA THR A 117 44.80 32.51 -17.85
C THR A 117 45.67 31.52 -18.63
N SER A 118 46.25 30.54 -17.94
CA SER A 118 47.03 29.45 -18.53
C SER A 118 46.39 28.10 -18.18
N GLU A 119 46.31 27.20 -19.17
CA GLU A 119 45.86 25.82 -18.99
C GLU A 119 47.10 24.93 -18.82
N ILE A 120 47.23 24.30 -17.65
CA ILE A 120 48.35 23.43 -17.25
C ILE A 120 47.82 22.00 -17.18
N ALA A 121 48.51 21.04 -17.80
CA ALA A 121 48.17 19.62 -17.65
C ALA A 121 48.39 19.20 -16.19
N ALA A 122 47.38 18.57 -15.59
CA ALA A 122 47.40 18.20 -14.17
C ALA A 122 47.49 16.68 -14.02
N SER A 123 48.43 16.24 -13.17
CA SER A 123 48.56 14.88 -12.65
C SER A 123 48.22 14.85 -11.15
N GLU A 124 48.09 13.66 -10.55
CA GLU A 124 47.74 13.51 -9.13
C GLU A 124 48.70 14.22 -8.16
N ASP A 125 49.97 14.37 -8.56
CA ASP A 125 51.02 15.05 -7.81
C ASP A 125 51.07 16.57 -8.03
N THR A 126 50.20 17.13 -8.89
CA THR A 126 50.20 18.57 -9.18
C THR A 126 49.51 19.37 -8.05
N PRO A 127 50.21 20.29 -7.38
CA PRO A 127 49.63 21.04 -6.27
C PRO A 127 48.61 22.10 -6.74
N VAL A 128 47.42 22.06 -6.14
CA VAL A 128 46.32 23.01 -6.37
C VAL A 128 46.51 24.25 -5.49
N LEU A 129 46.39 25.44 -6.08
CA LEU A 129 46.51 26.74 -5.40
C LEU A 129 45.14 27.45 -5.33
N PRO A 130 44.96 28.37 -4.36
CA PRO A 130 43.73 29.16 -4.27
C PRO A 130 43.47 29.96 -5.56
N GLY A 131 42.28 29.80 -6.14
CA GLY A 131 41.88 30.45 -7.41
C GLY A 131 42.03 29.56 -8.65
N ASP A 132 42.52 28.33 -8.50
CA ASP A 132 42.56 27.36 -9.60
C ASP A 132 41.17 26.83 -9.95
N VAL A 133 40.95 26.59 -11.25
CA VAL A 133 39.78 25.87 -11.75
C VAL A 133 40.23 24.55 -12.37
N ILE A 134 39.71 23.44 -11.86
CA ILE A 134 39.98 22.10 -12.41
C ILE A 134 39.04 21.88 -13.59
N LYS A 135 39.63 21.58 -14.75
CA LYS A 135 38.95 21.27 -16.00
C LYS A 135 39.12 19.78 -16.27
N VAL A 136 38.01 19.05 -16.21
CA VAL A 136 37.97 17.62 -16.54
C VAL A 136 37.53 17.47 -17.98
N LYS A 137 38.37 16.84 -18.81
CA LYS A 137 38.03 16.51 -20.19
C LYS A 137 38.10 15.02 -20.39
N LEU A 138 37.00 14.50 -20.90
CA LEU A 138 36.88 13.18 -21.49
C LEU A 138 37.66 13.21 -22.81
N VAL A 139 38.75 12.45 -22.93
CA VAL A 139 39.53 12.37 -24.18
C VAL A 139 39.04 11.15 -24.95
N PRO A 140 38.37 11.33 -26.10
CA PRO A 140 38.17 10.22 -27.02
C PRO A 140 39.54 9.82 -27.56
N MET A 141 39.90 8.54 -27.50
CA MET A 141 41.15 8.08 -28.13
C MET A 141 41.05 8.35 -29.63
N ALA A 142 42.03 9.08 -30.17
CA ALA A 142 42.17 9.25 -31.61
C ALA A 142 42.42 7.87 -32.23
N SER A 143 41.55 7.46 -33.15
CA SER A 143 41.77 6.28 -33.99
C SER A 143 43.11 6.46 -34.72
N GLN A 144 44.06 5.56 -34.47
CA GLN A 144 45.21 5.38 -35.38
C GLN A 144 44.74 4.79 -36.70
#